data_AF-A0A3M7THV9-F1
#
_entry.id   AF-A0A3M7THV9-F1
#
_cell.length_a   1.000
_cell.length_b   1.000
_cell.length_c   1.000
_cell.angle_alpha   90.00
_cell.angle_beta   90.00
_cell.angle_gamma   90.00
#
_symmetry.space_group_name_H-M   'P 1'
#
loop_
_entity.id
_entity.type
_entity.pdbx_description
1 polymer ?
#
loop_
_entity_poly.entity_id
_entity_poly.type
_entity_poly.pdbx_seq_one_letter_code
_entity_poly.pdbx_strand_id
1 'polypeptide(L)'
;MKMAKKGETTINSGAGLNKVLNQNSKLWKTSESKEGFTIVLHSCRTGRTTVDKNGNLTESVAEKISESKDMKGVTIIAPDERDGFSTKGTEIGPQVTKNTDNNGEYLPGTPKNEKGKQTSEYGNWNSFQNGKRTNQQPGNIKPQGTDQRSFWNRIFN
;
A
#
# COMPACT_ATOMS: atom_id res chain seq x y z
N MET A 1 20.81 6.21 -24.33
CA MET A 1 20.41 5.51 -23.09
C MET A 1 20.22 6.57 -22.01
N LYS A 2 18.97 6.90 -21.61
CA LYS A 2 18.74 7.92 -20.57
C LYS A 2 19.16 7.34 -19.21
N MET A 3 20.07 8.01 -18.52
CA MET A 3 20.35 7.68 -17.12
C MET A 3 19.09 7.96 -16.30
N ALA A 4 18.57 6.93 -15.62
CA ALA A 4 17.43 7.06 -14.73
C ALA A 4 17.73 8.14 -13.68
N LYS A 5 16.80 9.08 -13.46
CA LYS A 5 16.96 10.11 -12.43
C LYS A 5 17.08 9.42 -11.07
N LYS A 6 17.90 9.98 -10.17
CA LYS A 6 18.02 9.54 -8.77
C LYS A 6 16.63 9.60 -8.11
N GLY A 7 15.92 8.47 -8.08
CA GLY A 7 14.53 8.34 -7.62
C GLY A 7 13.59 7.52 -8.51
N GLU A 8 13.93 7.28 -9.78
CA GLU A 8 13.19 6.38 -10.67
C GLU A 8 13.61 4.93 -10.41
N THR A 9 13.06 4.32 -9.36
CA THR A 9 13.20 2.88 -9.11
C THR A 9 11.84 2.28 -8.83
N THR A 10 11.47 1.21 -9.54
CA THR A 10 10.32 0.39 -9.17
C THR A 10 10.56 -0.24 -7.80
N ILE A 11 9.69 0.05 -6.84
CA ILE A 11 9.73 -0.54 -5.49
C ILE A 11 8.66 -1.62 -5.42
N ASN A 12 9.07 -2.87 -5.53
CA ASN A 12 8.19 -4.04 -5.45
C ASN A 12 8.74 -5.13 -4.52
N SER A 13 9.72 -4.80 -3.69
CA SER A 13 10.36 -5.70 -2.75
C SER A 13 10.73 -4.96 -1.47
N GLY A 14 10.80 -5.68 -0.35
CA GLY A 14 11.20 -5.08 0.92
C GLY A 14 12.64 -4.56 0.90
N ALA A 15 13.56 -5.20 0.19
CA ALA A 15 14.92 -4.68 -0.02
C ALA A 15 14.92 -3.34 -0.76
N GLY A 16 14.09 -3.20 -1.80
CA GLY A 16 13.92 -1.95 -2.55
C GLY A 16 13.37 -0.84 -1.66
N LEU A 17 12.34 -1.12 -0.87
CA LEU A 17 11.76 -0.15 0.06
C LEU A 17 12.76 0.21 1.19
N ASN A 18 13.45 -0.77 1.77
CA ASN A 18 14.48 -0.57 2.80
C ASN A 18 15.59 0.36 2.30
N LYS A 19 16.03 0.21 1.04
CA LYS A 19 17.02 1.10 0.42
C LYS A 19 16.52 2.55 0.37
N VAL A 20 15.27 2.77 -0.04
CA VAL A 20 14.67 4.11 -0.09
C VAL A 20 14.53 4.73 1.30
N LEU A 21 14.11 3.94 2.29
CA LEU A 21 13.99 4.41 3.67
C LEU A 21 15.36 4.74 4.28
N ASN A 22 16.39 3.93 4.03
CA ASN A 22 17.76 4.24 4.46
C ASN A 22 18.30 5.51 3.80
N GLN A 23 17.91 5.82 2.57
CA GLN A 23 18.32 7.07 1.93
C GLN A 23 17.62 8.28 2.57
N ASN A 24 16.31 8.19 2.79
CA ASN A 24 15.46 9.36 2.99
C ASN A 24 14.92 9.55 4.42
N SER A 25 14.86 8.50 5.24
CA SER A 25 14.29 8.56 6.59
C SER A 25 15.38 8.50 7.67
N LYS A 26 15.55 9.60 8.41
CA LYS A 26 16.46 9.64 9.57
C LYS A 26 16.02 8.68 10.65
N LEU A 27 14.71 8.66 10.98
CA LEU A 27 14.13 7.76 11.97
C LEU A 27 14.38 6.30 11.61
N TRP A 28 14.17 5.93 10.34
CA TRP A 28 14.47 4.58 9.89
C TRP A 28 15.96 4.28 10.05
N LYS A 29 16.86 5.13 9.56
CA LYS A 29 18.31 4.92 9.64
C LYS A 29 18.83 4.71 11.06
N THR A 30 18.39 5.55 12.01
CA THR A 30 18.97 5.60 13.35
C THR A 30 18.31 4.65 14.34
N SER A 31 17.20 4.01 13.98
CA SER A 31 16.50 3.08 14.89
C SER A 31 17.26 1.76 15.03
N GLU A 32 17.45 1.27 16.25
CA GLU A 32 18.10 -0.02 16.52
C GLU A 32 17.24 -1.22 16.09
N SER A 33 15.92 -1.06 16.13
CA SER A 33 14.95 -2.05 15.66
C SER A 33 13.91 -1.41 14.75
N LYS A 34 13.46 -2.15 13.73
CA LYS A 34 12.35 -1.75 12.85
C LYS A 34 11.03 -2.39 13.25
N GLU A 35 11.05 -3.30 14.22
CA GLU A 35 9.84 -3.95 14.69
C GLU A 35 8.85 -2.93 15.26
N GLY A 36 7.58 -3.04 14.89
CA GLY A 36 6.54 -2.10 15.27
C GLY A 36 6.51 -0.80 14.46
N PHE A 37 7.44 -0.58 13.52
CA PHE A 37 7.29 0.52 12.57
C PHE A 37 6.03 0.32 11.73
N THR A 38 5.35 1.43 11.44
CA THR A 38 4.30 1.46 10.42
C THR A 38 4.76 2.32 9.25
N ILE A 39 4.58 1.80 8.05
CA ILE A 39 4.82 2.49 6.79
C ILE A 39 3.51 2.52 6.02
N VAL A 40 3.09 3.71 5.57
CA VAL A 40 1.92 3.88 4.71
C VAL A 40 2.38 4.13 3.28
N LEU A 41 1.89 3.32 2.34
CA LEU A 41 2.15 3.45 0.91
C LEU A 41 0.94 4.09 0.23
N HIS A 42 1.04 5.36 -0.19
CA HIS A 42 0.01 6.05 -0.98
C HIS A 42 0.04 5.69 -2.48
N SER A 43 0.62 4.54 -2.82
CA SER A 43 0.69 4.07 -4.21
C SER A 43 -0.55 3.25 -4.54
N CYS A 44 -1.30 3.70 -5.56
CA CYS A 44 -2.55 3.09 -6.01
C CYS A 44 -2.48 1.56 -6.08
N ARG A 45 -3.46 0.88 -5.47
CA ARG A 45 -3.68 -0.57 -5.55
C ARG A 45 -2.53 -1.44 -5.06
N THR A 46 -1.55 -0.90 -4.35
CA THR A 46 -0.41 -1.70 -3.86
C THR A 46 -0.79 -2.68 -2.75
N GLY A 47 -1.95 -2.48 -2.11
CA GLY A 47 -2.55 -3.40 -1.13
C GLY A 47 -3.65 -4.31 -1.71
N ARG A 48 -3.80 -4.39 -3.04
CA ARG A 48 -4.78 -5.24 -3.70
C ARG A 48 -4.21 -6.61 -4.05
N THR A 49 -4.88 -7.66 -3.60
CA THR A 49 -4.73 -9.02 -4.15
C THR A 49 -5.47 -9.08 -5.49
N THR A 50 -4.83 -9.63 -6.52
CA THR A 50 -5.42 -9.79 -7.85
C THR A 50 -5.65 -11.27 -8.17
N VAL A 51 -6.35 -11.55 -9.26
CA VAL A 51 -6.57 -12.90 -9.77
C VAL A 51 -5.86 -13.04 -11.12
N ASP A 52 -5.07 -14.10 -11.29
CA ASP A 52 -4.40 -14.41 -12.54
C ASP A 52 -5.37 -15.01 -13.58
N LYS A 53 -4.89 -15.23 -14.80
CA LYS A 53 -5.68 -15.81 -15.90
C LYS A 53 -6.22 -17.23 -15.64
N ASN A 54 -5.64 -17.94 -14.66
CA ASN A 54 -6.02 -19.30 -14.29
C ASN A 54 -6.98 -19.30 -13.07
N GLY A 55 -7.33 -18.12 -12.53
CA GLY A 55 -8.17 -18.00 -11.34
C GLY A 55 -7.41 -18.03 -10.02
N ASN A 56 -6.07 -18.06 -10.02
CA ASN A 56 -5.28 -18.07 -8.79
C ASN A 56 -5.12 -16.66 -8.22
N LEU A 57 -5.16 -16.57 -6.88
CA LEU A 57 -4.86 -15.34 -6.19
C LEU A 57 -3.37 -14.99 -6.35
N THR A 58 -3.11 -13.73 -6.66
CA THR A 58 -1.78 -13.12 -6.67
C THR A 58 -1.71 -12.11 -5.52
N GLU A 59 -0.79 -12.36 -4.60
CA GLU A 59 -0.52 -11.49 -3.46
C GLU A 59 -0.23 -10.05 -3.88
N SER A 60 -0.63 -9.12 -3.01
CA SER A 60 -0.39 -7.70 -3.24
C SER A 60 1.09 -7.33 -3.14
N VAL A 61 1.48 -6.18 -3.70
CA VAL A 61 2.86 -5.69 -3.58
C VAL A 61 3.21 -5.43 -2.11
N ALA A 62 2.29 -4.86 -1.33
CA ALA A 62 2.48 -4.58 0.09
C ALA A 62 2.64 -5.86 0.92
N GLU A 63 1.89 -6.91 0.59
CA GLU A 63 2.01 -8.23 1.21
C GLU A 63 3.40 -8.81 1.00
N LYS A 64 3.88 -8.88 -0.25
CA LYS A 64 5.23 -9.35 -0.61
C LYS A 64 6.34 -8.52 0.05
N ILE A 65 6.15 -7.20 0.12
CA ILE A 65 7.09 -6.32 0.83
C ILE A 65 7.14 -6.67 2.31
N SER A 66 5.98 -6.87 2.94
CA SER A 66 5.89 -7.17 4.38
C SER A 66 6.43 -8.55 4.76
N GLU A 67 6.45 -9.51 3.82
CA GLU A 67 7.03 -10.85 4.03
C GLU A 67 8.57 -10.82 4.08
N SER A 68 9.18 -9.81 3.46
CA SER A 68 10.63 -9.77 3.29
C SER A 68 11.38 -9.68 4.63
N LYS A 69 12.55 -10.31 4.69
CA LYS A 69 13.46 -10.24 5.84
C LYS A 69 13.84 -8.80 6.24
N ASP A 70 13.86 -7.87 5.29
CA ASP A 70 14.17 -6.45 5.52
C ASP A 70 13.02 -5.68 6.18
N MET A 71 11.82 -6.27 6.19
CA MET A 71 10.58 -5.69 6.72
C MET A 71 9.97 -6.54 7.85
N LYS A 72 10.76 -7.45 8.43
CA LYS A 72 10.27 -8.31 9.52
C LYS A 72 9.74 -7.46 10.69
N GLY A 73 8.51 -7.74 11.11
CA GLY A 73 7.84 -7.01 12.19
C GLY A 73 7.36 -5.61 11.84
N VAL A 74 7.51 -5.16 10.59
CA VAL A 74 7.04 -3.85 10.11
C VAL A 74 5.63 -3.99 9.55
N THR A 75 4.74 -3.09 9.93
CA THR A 75 3.40 -2.99 9.35
C THR A 75 3.44 -2.12 8.10
N ILE A 76 3.02 -2.66 6.96
CA ILE A 76 2.85 -1.95 5.70
C ILE A 76 1.36 -1.72 5.46
N ILE A 77 0.92 -0.47 5.40
CA ILE A 77 -0.45 -0.09 5.07
C ILE A 77 -0.50 0.37 3.61
N ALA A 78 -1.40 -0.17 2.82
CA ALA A 78 -1.49 0.14 1.39
C ALA A 78 -2.95 0.07 0.89
N PRO A 79 -3.30 0.88 -0.12
CA PRO A 79 -4.66 0.94 -0.63
C PRO A 79 -4.94 -0.25 -1.54
N ASP A 80 -6.13 -0.84 -1.44
CA ASP A 80 -6.59 -1.79 -2.46
C ASP A 80 -7.05 -1.06 -3.73
N GLU A 81 -7.55 0.16 -3.62
CA GLU A 81 -8.02 0.97 -4.73
C GLU A 81 -7.03 2.06 -5.18
N ARG A 82 -7.43 2.81 -6.21
CA ARG A 82 -6.69 4.01 -6.64
C ARG A 82 -6.87 5.09 -5.58
N ASP A 83 -5.75 5.66 -5.14
CA ASP A 83 -5.76 6.71 -4.14
C ASP A 83 -6.33 8.00 -4.76
N GLY A 84 -7.37 8.50 -4.12
CA GLY A 84 -8.24 9.53 -4.66
C GLY A 84 -7.93 10.92 -4.15
N PHE A 85 -8.12 11.93 -5.00
CA PHE A 85 -7.87 13.32 -4.65
C PHE A 85 -9.04 14.21 -5.04
N SER A 86 -9.37 15.17 -4.18
CA SER A 86 -10.35 16.21 -4.49
C SER A 86 -9.82 17.14 -5.58
N THR A 87 -10.70 17.97 -6.14
CA THR A 87 -10.31 19.03 -7.09
C THR A 87 -9.34 20.05 -6.50
N LYS A 88 -9.24 20.11 -5.16
CA LYS A 88 -8.29 20.96 -4.43
C LYS A 88 -6.95 20.26 -4.13
N GLY A 89 -6.78 19.01 -4.59
CA GLY A 89 -5.58 18.21 -4.35
C GLY A 89 -5.51 17.57 -2.95
N THR A 90 -6.60 17.58 -2.19
CA THR A 90 -6.67 16.89 -0.89
C THR A 90 -6.91 15.41 -1.10
N GLU A 91 -6.09 14.56 -0.50
CA GLU A 91 -6.32 13.12 -0.50
C GLU A 91 -7.68 12.79 0.17
N ILE A 92 -8.49 12.04 -0.56
CA ILE A 92 -9.79 11.50 -0.14
C ILE A 92 -9.63 10.05 0.34
N GLY A 93 -8.61 9.37 -0.17
CA GLY A 93 -8.31 7.97 0.08
C GLY A 93 -8.74 7.05 -1.08
N PRO A 94 -8.64 5.73 -0.90
CA PRO A 94 -8.83 4.74 -1.95
C PRO A 94 -10.28 4.73 -2.44
N GLN A 95 -10.50 4.91 -3.74
CA GLN A 95 -11.83 4.91 -4.34
C GLN A 95 -11.94 3.96 -5.52
N VAL A 96 -13.06 3.25 -5.59
CA VAL A 96 -13.40 2.38 -6.71
C VAL A 96 -13.49 3.23 -7.97
N THR A 97 -12.89 2.75 -9.05
CA THR A 97 -12.86 3.44 -10.34
C THR A 97 -13.85 2.80 -11.31
N LYS A 98 -14.50 3.60 -12.14
CA LYS A 98 -15.42 3.11 -13.18
C LYS A 98 -14.66 2.39 -14.29
N ASN A 99 -15.37 1.50 -14.99
CA ASN A 99 -14.88 0.82 -16.18
C ASN A 99 -13.61 0.01 -15.93
N THR A 100 -13.54 -0.67 -14.78
CA THR A 100 -12.46 -1.59 -14.47
C THR A 100 -12.97 -3.00 -14.26
N ASP A 101 -12.10 -3.98 -14.48
CA ASP A 101 -12.32 -5.37 -14.11
C ASP A 101 -12.15 -5.57 -12.58
N ASN A 102 -12.24 -6.84 -12.15
CA ASN A 102 -12.08 -7.23 -10.74
C ASN A 102 -10.67 -6.98 -10.19
N ASN A 103 -9.67 -6.80 -11.06
CA ASN A 103 -8.30 -6.45 -10.69
C ASN A 103 -8.07 -4.92 -10.68
N GLY A 104 -9.09 -4.12 -10.99
CA GLY A 104 -9.01 -2.66 -11.09
C GLY A 104 -8.32 -2.17 -12.36
N GLU A 105 -8.08 -3.06 -13.34
CA GLU A 105 -7.56 -2.69 -14.66
C GLU A 105 -8.68 -2.20 -15.57
N TYR A 106 -8.40 -1.21 -16.40
CA TYR A 106 -9.42 -0.65 -17.27
C TYR A 106 -9.91 -1.68 -18.29
N LEU A 107 -11.22 -1.78 -18.47
CA LEU A 107 -11.83 -2.64 -19.47
C LEU A 107 -11.33 -2.28 -20.88
N PRO A 108 -11.16 -3.26 -21.79
CA PRO A 108 -10.76 -3.00 -23.16
C PRO A 108 -11.64 -1.94 -23.84
N GLY A 109 -11.03 -1.00 -24.55
CA GLY A 109 -11.75 0.08 -25.23
C GLY A 109 -12.19 1.25 -24.34
N THR A 110 -11.91 1.24 -23.03
CA THR A 110 -12.24 2.38 -22.14
C THR A 110 -11.59 3.68 -22.66
N PRO A 111 -12.39 4.70 -23.01
CA PRO A 111 -11.87 5.98 -23.51
C PRO A 111 -10.96 6.67 -22.50
N LYS A 112 -9.97 7.44 -22.98
CA LYS A 112 -8.99 8.12 -22.11
C LYS A 112 -9.64 9.06 -21.08
N ASN A 113 -10.71 9.76 -21.47
CA ASN A 113 -11.46 10.66 -20.59
C ASN A 113 -12.30 9.91 -19.52
N GLU A 114 -12.53 8.61 -19.69
CA GLU A 114 -13.22 7.76 -18.72
C GLU A 114 -12.25 7.06 -17.74
N LYS A 115 -10.96 6.97 -18.09
CA LYS A 115 -9.95 6.37 -17.22
C LYS A 115 -9.73 7.23 -15.99
N GLY A 116 -9.79 6.61 -14.82
CA GLY A 116 -9.57 7.25 -13.53
C GLY A 116 -10.79 7.98 -12.98
N LYS A 117 -11.96 7.88 -13.64
CA LYS A 117 -13.20 8.39 -13.08
C LYS A 117 -13.59 7.58 -11.86
N GLN A 118 -13.49 8.21 -10.70
CA GLN A 118 -13.84 7.63 -9.42
C GLN A 118 -15.35 7.48 -9.30
N THR A 119 -15.75 6.53 -8.46
CA THR A 119 -17.11 6.42 -7.93
C THR A 119 -17.19 7.11 -6.58
N SER A 120 -18.36 7.11 -5.95
CA SER A 120 -18.51 7.51 -4.55
C SER A 120 -18.18 6.38 -3.55
N GLU A 121 -17.85 5.19 -4.05
CA GLU A 121 -17.54 4.02 -3.24
C GLU A 121 -16.06 4.01 -2.86
N TYR A 122 -15.82 3.83 -1.57
CA TYR A 122 -14.48 3.72 -1.02
C TYR A 122 -13.98 2.28 -1.08
N GLY A 123 -12.71 2.12 -1.43
CA GLY A 123 -11.97 0.90 -1.16
C GLY A 123 -11.53 0.86 0.31
N ASN A 124 -10.39 0.23 0.55
CA ASN A 124 -9.82 0.05 1.87
C ASN A 124 -8.33 0.36 1.91
N TRP A 125 -7.88 0.72 3.10
CA TRP A 125 -6.50 0.61 3.53
C TRP A 125 -6.27 -0.76 4.14
N ASN A 126 -5.43 -1.58 3.51
CA ASN A 126 -5.07 -2.91 4.01
C ASN A 126 -3.73 -2.85 4.74
N SER A 127 -3.68 -3.38 5.96
CA SER A 127 -2.45 -3.51 6.74
C SER A 127 -1.87 -4.90 6.59
N PHE A 128 -0.57 -4.99 6.31
CA PHE A 128 0.16 -6.23 6.14
C PHE A 128 1.37 -6.27 7.08
N GLN A 129 1.64 -7.44 7.66
CA GLN A 129 2.84 -7.67 8.46
C GLN A 129 3.26 -9.13 8.26
N ASN A 130 4.57 -9.36 8.03
CA ASN A 130 5.13 -10.70 7.85
C ASN A 130 4.40 -11.54 6.79
N GLY A 131 4.02 -10.92 5.67
CA GLY A 131 3.38 -11.59 4.54
C GLY A 131 1.90 -11.89 4.73
N LYS A 132 1.24 -11.31 5.73
CA LYS A 132 -0.19 -11.54 5.99
C LYS A 132 -0.93 -10.23 6.19
N ARG A 133 -2.15 -10.16 5.67
CA ARG A 133 -3.08 -9.06 5.99
C ARG A 133 -3.54 -9.19 7.45
N THR A 134 -3.25 -8.18 8.26
CA THR A 134 -3.57 -8.14 9.70
C THR A 134 -4.74 -7.25 10.03
N ASN A 135 -5.06 -6.27 9.18
CA ASN A 135 -6.18 -5.36 9.36
C ASN A 135 -6.68 -4.81 8.02
N GLN A 136 -7.90 -4.27 8.03
CA GLN A 136 -8.51 -3.55 6.94
C GLN A 136 -9.30 -2.36 7.51
N GLN A 137 -9.08 -1.17 6.96
CA GLN A 137 -9.78 0.05 7.36
C GLN A 137 -10.49 0.67 6.15
N PRO A 138 -11.68 1.26 6.32
CA PRO A 138 -12.37 1.97 5.24
C PRO A 138 -11.49 3.05 4.61
N GLY A 139 -11.58 3.20 3.28
CA GLY A 139 -10.70 4.08 2.52
C GLY A 139 -10.84 5.56 2.85
N ASN A 140 -12.01 5.98 3.34
CA ASN A 140 -12.27 7.36 3.78
C ASN A 140 -11.70 7.70 5.16
N ILE A 141 -11.09 6.73 5.84
CA ILE A 141 -10.39 6.95 7.10
C ILE A 141 -8.91 7.10 6.80
N LYS A 142 -8.28 8.12 7.41
CA LYS A 142 -6.83 8.30 7.31
C LYS A 142 -6.13 7.03 7.82
N PRO A 143 -5.22 6.42 7.04
CA PRO A 143 -4.54 5.20 7.47
C PRO A 143 -3.72 5.51 8.73
N GLN A 144 -3.96 4.74 9.78
CA GLN A 144 -3.22 4.82 11.02
C GLN A 144 -2.67 3.45 11.38
N GLY A 145 -1.38 3.42 11.74
CA GLY A 145 -0.79 2.24 12.37
C GLY A 145 -1.38 2.04 13.75
N THR A 146 -1.93 0.87 14.01
CA THR A 146 -2.18 0.44 15.38
C THR A 146 -0.83 0.04 15.98
N ASP A 147 -0.35 0.77 16.98
CA ASP A 147 0.82 0.34 17.75
C ASP A 147 0.46 -0.98 18.45
N GLN A 148 1.00 -2.10 17.97
CA GLN A 148 0.74 -3.41 18.56
C GLN A 148 1.26 -3.50 20.00
N ARG A 149 2.20 -2.64 20.42
CA ARG A 149 2.62 -2.55 21.83
C ARG A 149 1.48 -2.08 22.74
N SER A 150 0.54 -1.29 22.23
CA SER A 150 -0.62 -0.82 23.01
C SER A 150 -1.58 -1.97 23.37
N PHE A 151 -1.68 -3.00 22.52
CA PHE A 151 -2.52 -4.16 22.78
C PHE A 151 -1.91 -5.07 23.86
N TRP A 152 -0.59 -5.33 23.79
CA TRP A 152 0.12 -6.08 24.83
C TRP A 152 0.17 -5.31 26.17
N ASN A 153 0.40 -3.99 26.15
CA ASN A 153 0.31 -3.15 27.34
C ASN A 153 -1.09 -3.08 27.95
N ARG A 154 -2.17 -3.41 27.21
CA ARG A 154 -3.56 -3.41 27.70
C ARG A 154 -4.00 -4.78 28.22
N ILE A 155 -3.28 -5.85 27.89
CA ILE A 155 -3.58 -7.22 28.35
C ILE A 155 -2.70 -7.60 29.54
N PHE A 156 -1.48 -7.07 29.61
CA PHE A 156 -0.48 -7.43 30.61
C PHE A 156 -0.14 -6.29 31.60
N ASN A 157 -0.89 -5.19 31.60
CA ASN A 157 -0.95 -4.22 32.71
C ASN A 157 -2.38 -4.13 33.25
#